data_AF-A0A973G9Z0-F1
#
_entry.id   AF-A0A973G9Z0-F1
#
_cell.length_a   1.000
_cell.length_b   1.000
_cell.length_c   1.000
_cell.angle_alpha   90.00
_cell.angle_beta   90.00
_cell.angle_gamma   90.00
#
_symmetry.space_group_name_H-M   'P 1'
#
loop_
_entity.id
_entity.type
_entity.pdbx_description
1 polymer ?
#
loop_
_entity_poly.entity_id
_entity_poly.type
_entity_poly.pdbx_seq_one_letter_code
_entity_poly.pdbx_strand_id
1 'polypeptide(L)'
;QAAVIVDRLRGSGGASFRALVADAASTLVVVVRFLALLELFREGVVAFDQVDPLGELTVRWTGSQDADVEVTDDYGEEATDE
;
A
#
# COMPACT_ATOMS: atom_id res chain seq x y z
N GLN A 1 3.01 -4.12 -8.53
CA GLN A 1 1.67 -3.70 -8.03
C GLN A 1 1.69 -2.44 -7.17
N ALA A 2 2.75 -2.20 -6.39
CA ALA A 2 2.78 -1.10 -5.43
C ALA A 2 2.79 0.32 -6.03
N ALA A 3 3.25 0.50 -7.28
CA ALA A 3 3.16 1.78 -7.99
C ALA A 3 1.70 2.31 -8.07
N VAL A 4 0.72 1.41 -8.22
CA VAL A 4 -0.71 1.78 -8.27
C VAL A 4 -1.20 2.34 -6.92
N ILE A 5 -0.66 1.84 -5.80
CA ILE A 5 -0.98 2.33 -4.45
C ILE A 5 -0.40 3.72 -4.26
N VAL A 6 0.85 3.94 -4.68
CA VAL A 6 1.52 5.23 -4.62
C VAL A 6 0.78 6.29 -5.44
N ASP A 7 0.40 5.98 -6.68
CA ASP A 7 -0.35 6.91 -7.54
C ASP A 7 -1.70 7.30 -6.93
N ARG A 8 -2.45 6.33 -6.37
CA ARG A 8 -3.72 6.61 -5.69
C ARG A 8 -3.53 7.49 -4.46
N LEU A 9 -2.51 7.22 -3.64
CA LEU A 9 -2.25 7.98 -2.42
C LEU A 9 -1.76 9.41 -2.73
N ARG A 10 -0.93 9.60 -3.75
CA ARG A 10 -0.48 10.94 -4.20
C ARG A 10 -1.64 11.80 -4.70
N GLY A 11 -2.58 11.22 -5.45
CA GLY A 11 -3.71 11.96 -6.02
C GLY A 11 -4.79 12.35 -5.01
N SER A 12 -4.99 11.55 -3.95
CA SER A 12 -6.08 11.73 -2.98
C SER A 12 -5.62 12.24 -1.60
N GLY A 13 -4.31 12.23 -1.33
CA GLY A 13 -3.73 12.51 -0.01
C GLY A 13 -3.86 11.35 0.99
N GLY A 14 -4.73 10.37 0.72
CA GLY A 14 -4.90 9.17 1.55
C GLY A 14 -6.10 8.31 1.15
N ALA A 15 -6.12 7.06 1.61
CA ALA A 15 -7.19 6.10 1.36
C ALA A 15 -7.26 5.05 2.49
N SER A 16 -8.42 4.41 2.66
CA SER A 16 -8.52 3.26 3.56
C SER A 16 -7.83 2.03 2.94
N PHE A 17 -7.26 1.17 3.78
CA PHE A 17 -6.66 -0.09 3.34
C PHE A 17 -7.65 -0.94 2.53
N ARG A 18 -8.93 -0.94 2.95
CA ARG A 18 -10.02 -1.62 2.23
C ARG A 18 -10.16 -1.13 0.79
N ALA A 19 -10.05 0.17 0.55
CA ALA A 19 -10.10 0.74 -0.80
C ALA A 19 -8.84 0.41 -1.62
N LEU A 20 -7.67 0.35 -0.96
CA LEU A 20 -6.40 0.00 -1.59
C LEU A 20 -6.30 -1.47 -2.01
N VAL A 21 -7.14 -2.35 -1.46
CA VAL A 21 -7.17 -3.79 -1.79
C VAL A 21 -8.47 -4.25 -2.45
N ALA A 22 -9.37 -3.32 -2.81
CA ALA A 22 -10.70 -3.65 -3.31
C ALA A 22 -10.70 -4.48 -4.62
N ASP A 23 -9.64 -4.36 -5.41
CA ASP A 23 -9.40 -5.07 -6.68
C ASP A 23 -8.40 -6.24 -6.53
N ALA A 24 -8.02 -6.61 -5.31
CA ALA A 24 -7.11 -7.73 -5.09
C ALA A 24 -7.78 -9.07 -5.51
N ALA A 25 -7.16 -9.79 -6.44
CA ALA A 25 -7.68 -11.05 -6.98
C ALA A 25 -7.57 -12.23 -6.00
N SER A 26 -6.75 -12.11 -4.95
CA SER A 26 -6.55 -13.17 -3.95
C SER A 26 -6.10 -12.58 -2.60
N THR A 27 -6.21 -13.40 -1.54
CA THR A 27 -5.68 -13.06 -0.21
C THR A 27 -4.18 -12.79 -0.24
N LEU A 28 -3.43 -13.51 -1.09
CA LEU A 28 -1.98 -13.28 -1.25
C LEU A 28 -1.71 -11.86 -1.75
N VAL A 29 -2.48 -11.37 -2.73
CA VAL A 29 -2.36 -9.97 -3.22
C VAL A 29 -2.65 -8.97 -2.10
N VAL A 30 -3.64 -9.24 -1.22
CA VAL A 30 -3.92 -8.39 -0.05
C VAL A 30 -2.72 -8.33 0.89
N VAL A 31 -2.11 -9.47 1.20
CA VAL A 31 -0.94 -9.56 2.09
C VAL A 31 0.25 -8.82 1.48
N VAL A 32 0.54 -9.03 0.19
CA VAL A 32 1.63 -8.35 -0.52
C VAL A 32 1.44 -6.84 -0.51
N ARG A 33 0.23 -6.35 -0.79
CA ARG A 33 -0.10 -4.91 -0.72
C ARG A 33 0.06 -4.36 0.70
N PHE A 34 -0.26 -5.14 1.72
CA PHE A 34 -0.04 -4.75 3.10
C PHE A 34 1.46 -4.63 3.42
N LEU A 35 2.28 -5.60 3.01
CA LEU A 35 3.74 -5.55 3.18
C LEU A 35 4.35 -4.34 2.47
N ALA A 36 3.90 -4.03 1.24
CA ALA A 36 4.34 -2.84 0.52
C ALA A 36 4.01 -1.54 1.27
N LEU A 37 2.82 -1.46 1.89
CA LEU A 37 2.46 -0.31 2.73
C LEU A 37 3.36 -0.20 3.97
N LEU A 38 3.71 -1.32 4.60
CA LEU A 38 4.64 -1.32 5.74
C LEU A 38 6.04 -0.84 5.35
N GLU A 39 6.51 -1.20 4.15
CA GLU A 39 7.77 -0.73 3.62
C GLU A 39 7.73 0.78 3.36
N LEU A 40 6.68 1.29 2.70
CA LEU A 40 6.49 2.73 2.51
C LEU A 40 6.42 3.51 3.84
N PHE A 41 5.83 2.92 4.87
CA PHE A 41 5.81 3.51 6.21
C PHE A 41 7.21 3.52 6.84
N ARG A 42 7.98 2.43 6.66
CA ARG A 42 9.38 2.33 7.11
C ARG A 42 10.27 3.40 6.45
N GLU A 43 9.99 3.75 5.21
CA GLU A 43 10.67 4.83 4.47
C GLU A 43 10.14 6.24 4.80
N GLY A 44 9.07 6.37 5.59
CA GLY A 44 8.49 7.66 5.99
C GLY A 44 7.65 8.34 4.91
N VAL A 45 7.27 7.60 3.87
CA VAL A 45 6.52 8.09 2.70
C VAL A 45 5.01 8.11 2.96
N VAL A 46 4.54 7.24 3.86
CA VAL A 46 3.14 7.18 4.31
C VAL A 46 3.05 7.16 5.84
N ALA A 47 1.88 7.54 6.36
CA ALA A 47 1.48 7.35 7.75
C ALA A 47 0.20 6.51 7.84
N PHE A 48 0.04 5.81 8.95
CA PHE A 48 -1.16 5.05 9.28
C PHE A 48 -1.97 5.73 10.38
N ASP A 49 -3.29 5.61 10.28
CA ASP A 49 -4.25 5.98 11.32
C ASP A 49 -5.21 4.81 11.55
N GLN A 50 -5.23 4.28 12.77
CA GLN A 50 -6.06 3.16 13.19
C GLN A 50 -6.40 3.31 14.67
N VAL A 51 -7.68 3.54 14.98
CA VAL A 51 -8.15 3.85 16.34
C VAL A 51 -8.19 2.60 17.22
N ASP A 52 -8.73 1.51 16.67
CA ASP A 52 -8.90 0.24 17.38
C ASP A 52 -8.13 -0.90 16.68
N PRO A 53 -7.63 -1.91 17.40
CA PRO A 53 -7.03 -3.09 16.79
C PRO A 53 -7.99 -3.75 15.80
N LEU A 54 -7.50 -4.04 14.58
CA LEU A 54 -8.31 -4.59 13.48
C LEU A 54 -9.50 -3.71 13.06
N GLY A 55 -9.52 -2.44 13.49
CA GLY A 55 -10.45 -1.43 13.02
C GLY A 55 -10.09 -0.93 11.63
N GLU A 56 -10.73 0.17 11.22
CA GLU A 56 -10.42 0.82 9.95
C GLU A 56 -8.98 1.34 9.96
N LEU A 57 -8.20 0.92 8.96
CA LEU A 57 -6.83 1.39 8.73
C LEU A 57 -6.84 2.40 7.59
N THR A 58 -6.53 3.66 7.90
CA THR A 58 -6.36 4.73 6.91
C THR A 58 -4.88 4.94 6.64
N VAL A 59 -4.51 4.99 5.36
CA VAL A 59 -3.16 5.30 4.87
C VAL A 59 -3.15 6.73 4.36
N ARG A 60 -2.23 7.56 4.86
CA ARG A 60 -2.05 8.95 4.43
C ARG A 60 -0.69 9.12 3.78
N TRP A 61 -0.64 9.87 2.69
CA TRP A 61 0.63 10.24 2.06
C TRP A 61 1.34 11.29 2.92
N THR A 62 2.62 11.06 3.24
CA THR A 62 3.45 11.99 4.03
C THR A 62 4.63 12.58 3.26
N GLY A 63 4.96 12.04 2.08
CA GLY A 63 6.03 12.57 1.23
C GLY A 63 5.67 13.91 0.54
N SER A 64 6.70 14.66 0.13
CA SER A 64 6.53 15.69 -0.91
C SER A 64 6.09 15.03 -2.23
N GLN A 65 5.38 15.73 -3.11
CA GLN A 65 4.93 15.17 -4.40
C GLN A 65 6.10 14.63 -5.26
N ASP A 66 7.32 15.11 -5.01
CA ASP A 66 8.57 14.74 -5.69
C ASP A 66 9.44 13.68 -4.98
N ALA A 67 8.94 13.00 -3.94
CA ALA A 67 9.72 11.92 -3.32
C ALA A 67 9.92 10.77 -4.34
N ASP A 68 11.17 10.44 -4.67
CA ASP A 68 11.52 9.28 -5.49
C ASP A 68 11.36 8.03 -4.63
N VAL A 69 10.32 7.25 -4.91
CA VAL A 69 9.95 6.08 -4.12
C VAL A 69 10.14 4.86 -5.01
N GLU A 70 11.28 4.19 -4.86
CA GLU A 70 11.55 2.92 -5.52
C GLU A 70 10.79 1.81 -4.79
N VAL A 71 9.58 1.48 -5.24
CA VAL A 71 8.87 0.33 -4.69
C VAL A 71 9.28 -0.94 -5.42
N THR A 72 10.13 -1.74 -4.80
CA THR A 72 10.55 -3.04 -5.34
C THR A 72 9.40 -4.05 -5.20
N ASP A 73 8.99 -4.65 -6.32
CA ASP A 73 7.92 -5.66 -6.39
C ASP A 73 8.44 -7.07 -6.06
N ASP A 74 9.26 -7.19 -5.01
CA ASP A 74 9.95 -8.45 -4.63
C ASP A 74 8.98 -9.56 -4.18
N TYR A 75 7.70 -9.23 -4.00
CA TYR A 75 6.68 -10.13 -3.46
C TYR A 75 5.58 -10.49 -4.48
N GLY A 76 5.69 -10.01 -5.73
CA GLY A 76 4.60 -10.04 -6.72
C GLY A 76 4.70 -11.10 -7.84
N GLU A 77 5.79 -11.87 -7.92
CA GLU A 77 6.07 -12.73 -9.09
C GLU A 77 6.23 -14.22 -8.77
N GLU A 78 5.38 -14.83 -7.93
CA GLU A 78 5.28 -16.31 -7.89
C GLU A 78 3.84 -16.76 -7.67
N ALA A 79 3.02 -16.65 -8.72
CA ALA A 79 1.78 -17.41 -8.84
C ALA A 79 1.51 -17.76 -10.31
N THR A 80 2.48 -18.41 -10.96
CA THR A 80 2.19 -19.30 -12.08
C THR A 80 1.75 -20.63 -11.48
N ASP A 81 0.45 -20.77 -11.21
CA ASP A 81 -0.16 -22.09 -11.04
C ASP A 81 -0.20 -22.75 -12.42
N GLU A 82 0.48 -23.90 -12.55
CA GLU A 82 0.29 -24.87 -13.64
C GLU A 82 -0.65 -25.99 -13.17
#